data_AF-A0A131Z4A3-F1
#
_entry.id   AF-A0A131Z4A3-F1
#
_cell.length_a   1.000
_cell.length_b   1.000
_cell.length_c   1.000
_cell.angle_alpha   90.00
_cell.angle_beta   90.00
_cell.angle_gamma   90.00
#
_symmetry.space_group_name_H-M   'P 1'
#
loop_
_entity.id
_entity.type
_entity.pdbx_description
1 polymer ?
#
loop_
_entity_poly.entity_id
_entity_poly.type
_entity_poly.pdbx_seq_one_letter_code
_entity_poly.pdbx_strand_id
1 'polypeptide(L)' 'MGVYCIDVSSDPPVADGDYVVSPNATILCSLNVTLLHTLVSIKDNAACLPIVNFGLCSQVLPRGISLATFAPACDYHIQ' A
#
# COMPACT_ATOMS: atom_id res chain seq x y z
N MET A 1 16.94 -0.80 8.76
CA MET A 1 15.55 -0.37 8.52
C MET A 1 15.56 0.68 7.42
N GLY A 2 14.77 0.49 6.37
CA GLY A 2 14.72 1.40 5.22
C GLY A 2 13.28 1.60 4.75
N VAL A 3 12.99 2.79 4.23
CA VAL A 3 11.71 3.12 3.60
C VAL A 3 11.91 3.07 2.09
N TYR A 4 11.05 2.32 1.41
CA TYR A 4 11.10 2.09 -0.03
C TYR A 4 9.73 2.43 -0.61
N CYS A 5 9.71 3.04 -1.79
CA CYS A 5 8.48 3.17 -2.56
C CYS A 5 8.42 2.02 -3.56
N ILE A 6 7.31 1.27 -3.55
CA ILE A 6 7.11 0.15 -4.46
C ILE A 6 5.90 0.40 -5.36
N ASP A 7 6.06 0.11 -6.64
CA ASP A 7 4.96 0.22 -7.59
C ASP A 7 3.99 -0.95 -7.41
N VAL A 8 2.72 -0.61 -7.27
CA VAL A 8 1.62 -1.57 -7.14
C VAL A 8 0.54 -1.23 -8.14
N SER A 9 -0.27 -2.24 -8.46
CA SER A 9 -1.50 -2.09 -9.22
C SER A 9 -2.67 -2.65 -8.44
N SER A 10 -3.87 -2.11 -8.64
CA SER A 10 -5.08 -2.70 -8.07
C SER A 10 -5.58 -3.86 -8.93
N ASP A 11 -6.13 -4.88 -8.28
CA ASP A 11 -6.85 -5.99 -8.90
C ASP A 11 -8.14 -6.28 -8.09
N PRO A 12 -9.34 -6.03 -8.64
CA PRO A 12 -9.59 -5.50 -10.00
C PRO A 12 -9.11 -4.04 -10.17
N PRO A 13 -8.89 -3.58 -11.41
CA PRO A 13 -8.51 -2.19 -11.68
C PRO A 13 -9.52 -1.19 -11.12
N VAL A 14 -9.00 -0.06 -10.60
CA VAL A 14 -9.81 1.04 -10.07
C VAL A 14 -9.64 2.31 -10.90
N ALA A 15 -10.58 3.24 -10.77
CA ALA A 15 -10.50 4.55 -11.43
C ALA A 15 -9.37 5.41 -10.83
N ASP A 16 -8.90 6.38 -11.60
CA ASP A 16 -7.94 7.38 -11.12
C ASP A 16 -8.56 8.22 -10.00
N GLY A 17 -7.76 8.51 -8.96
CA GLY A 17 -8.20 9.31 -7.82
C GLY A 17 -7.39 9.06 -6.56
N ASP A 18 -7.81 9.68 -5.46
CA ASP A 18 -7.20 9.50 -4.15
C ASP A 18 -7.90 8.38 -3.36
N TYR A 19 -7.08 7.54 -2.73
CA TYR A 19 -7.53 6.35 -2.01
C TYR A 19 -6.87 6.28 -0.65
N VAL A 20 -7.65 5.89 0.35
CA VAL A 20 -7.18 5.44 1.65
C VAL A 20 -6.64 4.01 1.50
N VAL A 21 -5.39 3.84 1.87
CA VAL A 21 -4.67 2.56 1.89
C VAL A 21 -4.78 1.95 3.28
N SER A 22 -5.40 0.78 3.37
CA SER A 22 -5.45 -0.01 4.60
C SER A 22 -4.51 -1.21 4.49
N PRO A 23 -3.39 -1.24 5.24
CA PRO A 23 -2.39 -2.28 5.11
C PRO A 23 -2.89 -3.64 5.58
N ASN A 24 -2.51 -4.70 4.87
CA ASN A 24 -2.71 -6.07 5.33
C ASN A 24 -1.63 -6.42 6.37
N ALA A 25 -1.81 -5.92 7.58
CA ALA A 25 -0.80 -5.97 8.64
C ALA A 25 -0.32 -7.39 8.96
N THR A 26 -1.21 -8.39 8.93
CA THR A 26 -0.85 -9.78 9.23
C THR A 26 0.17 -10.33 8.20
N ILE A 27 -0.09 -10.13 6.91
CA ILE A 27 0.79 -10.58 5.84
C ILE A 27 2.12 -9.82 5.89
N LEU A 28 2.07 -8.50 5.98
CA LEU A 28 3.25 -7.65 5.98
C LEU A 28 4.18 -7.96 7.16
N CYS A 29 3.63 -8.05 8.38
CA CYS A 29 4.42 -8.35 9.57
C CYS A 29 5.10 -9.73 9.51
N SER A 30 4.45 -10.73 8.90
CA SER A 30 5.08 -12.06 8.70
C SER A 30 6.32 -12.03 7.80
N LEU A 31 6.44 -10.99 6.96
CA LEU A 31 7.55 -10.75 6.05
C LEU A 31 8.55 -9.71 6.59
N ASN A 32 8.44 -9.29 7.85
CA ASN A 32 9.23 -8.21 8.46
C ASN A 32 9.17 -6.88 7.69
N VAL A 33 8.04 -6.62 7.03
CA VAL A 33 7.75 -5.35 6.38
C VAL A 33 6.48 -4.74 6.95
N THR A 34 6.31 -3.43 6.81
CA THR A 34 5.05 -2.76 7.14
C THR A 34 4.74 -1.69 6.11
N LEU A 35 3.48 -1.32 6.02
CA LEU A 35 2.94 -0.30 5.16
C LEU A 35 2.07 0.62 6.03
N LEU A 36 2.18 1.92 5.82
CA LEU A 36 1.40 2.89 6.56
C LEU A 36 -0.06 2.87 6.09
N HIS A 37 -0.97 3.07 7.05
CA HIS A 37 -2.32 3.51 6.71
C HIS A 37 -2.23 4.97 6.25
N THR A 38 -2.46 5.22 4.96
CA THR A 38 -2.12 6.50 4.34
C THR A 38 -3.03 6.80 3.15
N LEU A 39 -2.90 8.00 2.58
CA LEU A 39 -3.53 8.37 1.33
C LEU A 39 -2.55 8.19 0.17
N VAL A 40 -3.05 7.67 -0.94
CA VAL A 40 -2.29 7.51 -2.18
C VAL A 40 -3.15 7.93 -3.37
N SER A 41 -2.53 8.60 -4.34
CA SER A 41 -3.15 8.85 -5.63
C SER A 41 -2.88 7.67 -6.55
N ILE A 42 -3.94 7.06 -7.07
CA ILE A 42 -3.86 6.04 -8.12
C ILE A 42 -4.03 6.73 -9.46
N LYS A 43 -3.15 6.42 -10.41
CA LYS A 43 -3.21 6.89 -11.79
C LYS A 43 -2.87 5.75 -12.75
N ASP A 44 -3.67 5.56 -13.80
CA ASP A 44 -3.52 4.47 -14.78
C ASP A 44 -3.47 3.08 -14.08
N ASN A 45 -4.29 2.91 -13.04
CA ASN A 45 -4.31 1.73 -12.14
C ASN A 45 -2.96 1.41 -11.45
N ALA A 46 -2.06 2.38 -11.36
CA ALA A 46 -0.77 2.26 -10.68
C ALA A 46 -0.67 3.25 -9.52
N ALA A 47 0.04 2.83 -8.47
CA ALA A 47 0.36 3.67 -7.32
C ALA A 47 1.72 3.28 -6.74
N CYS A 48 2.35 4.22 -6.04
CA CYS A 48 3.58 3.96 -5.30
C CYS A 48 3.27 3.90 -3.80
N LEU A 49 3.52 2.75 -3.18
CA LEU A 49 3.26 2.53 -1.76
C LEU A 49 4.54 2.57 -0.93
N PRO A 50 4.57 3.34 0.17
CA PRO A 50 5.73 3.41 1.06
C PRO A 50 5.78 2.18 1.97
N ILE A 51 6.68 1.25 1.69
CA ILE A 51 6.96 0.08 2.52
C ILE A 51 8.19 0.31 3.37
N VAL A 52 8.08 -0.04 4.64
CA VAL A 52 9.18 -0.06 5.60
C VAL A 52 9.64 -1.49 5.78
N ASN A 53 10.90 -1.78 5.44
CA ASN A 53 11.55 -3.04 5.81
C ASN A 53 12.22 -2.86 7.17
N PHE A 54 11.71 -3.58 8.17
CA PHE A 54 12.27 -3.60 9.54
C PHE A 54 13.03 -4.90 9.85
N GLY A 55 13.14 -5.81 8.89
CA GLY A 55 13.99 -7.00 8.98
C GLY A 55 15.48 -6.67 8.95
N LEU A 56 16.29 -7.66 9.38
CA LEU A 56 17.75 -7.57 9.35
C LEU A 56 18.35 -7.82 7.96
N CYS A 57 17.55 -8.37 7.04
CA CYS A 57 17.94 -8.70 5.66
C CYS A 57 16.95 -8.08 4.66
N SER A 58 17.38 -7.98 3.39
CA SER A 58 16.48 -7.63 2.29
C SER A 58 15.33 -8.62 2.19
N GLN A 59 14.11 -8.10 2.08
CA GLN A 59 12.89 -8.89 1.93
C GLN A 59 12.46 -8.89 0.47
N VAL A 60 11.97 -10.04 -0.01
CA VAL A 60 11.41 -10.18 -1.35
C VAL A 60 9.90 -10.30 -1.20
N LEU A 61 9.16 -9.39 -1.84
CA LEU A 61 7.71 -9.45 -1.90
C LEU A 61 7.30 -10.29 -3.12
N PRO A 62 6.56 -11.39 -2.92
CA PRO A 62 6.03 -12.18 -4.04
C PRO A 62 5.14 -11.34 -4.95
N ARG A 63 5.22 -11.54 -6.27
CA ARG A 63 4.28 -10.92 -7.20
C ARG A 63 2.86 -11.46 -6.94
N GLY A 64 1.87 -10.57 -6.98
CA GLY A 64 0.46 -10.91 -6.75
C GLY A 64 0.06 -10.98 -5.27
N ILE A 65 0.95 -10.67 -4.33
CA ILE A 65 0.59 -10.57 -2.91
C ILE A 65 -0.32 -9.36 -2.67
N SER A 66 -1.37 -9.53 -1.88
CA SER A 66 -2.21 -8.42 -1.42
C SER A 66 -1.53 -7.69 -0.27
N LEU A 67 -1.00 -6.50 -0.55
CA LEU A 67 -0.32 -5.67 0.45
C LEU A 67 -1.27 -4.80 1.26
N ALA A 68 -2.37 -4.37 0.64
CA ALA A 68 -3.35 -3.47 1.23
C ALA A 68 -4.70 -3.59 0.51
N THR A 69 -5.72 -3.00 1.12
CA THR A 69 -6.98 -2.66 0.46
C THR A 69 -7.06 -1.16 0.22
N PHE A 70 -7.74 -0.78 -0.86
CA PHE A 70 -8.01 0.61 -1.20
C PHE A 70 -9.49 0.92 -0.97
N ALA A 71 -9.76 2.07 -0.35
CA ALA A 71 -11.08 2.67 -0.29
C ALA A 71 -11.00 4.08 -0.86
N PRO A 72 -11.95 4.55 -1.70
CA PRO A 72 -11.95 5.92 -2.17
C PRO A 72 -11.83 6.89 -0.99
N ALA A 73 -10.97 7.90 -1.12
CA ALA A 73 -10.90 8.95 -0.13
C ALA A 73 -12.22 9.73 -0.17
N CYS A 74 -13.04 9.59 0.87
CA CYS A 74 -14.22 10.44 1.03
C CYS A 74 -13.79 11.72 1.74
N ASP A 75 -14.15 12.86 1.18
CA ASP A 75 -14.09 14.14 1.88
C ASP A 75 -15.11 14.14 3.02
N TYR A 76 -14.69 13.67 4.20
CA TYR A 76 -15.44 13.93 5.41
C TYR A 76 -15.19 15.38 5.81
N HIS A 77 -16.08 16.28 5.36
CA HIS A 77 -16.22 17.60 5.97
C HIS A 77 -16.65 17.41 7.42
N ILE A 78 -15.70 17.53 8.36
CA ILE A 78 -16.03 17.69 9.77
C ILE A 78 -16.54 19.14 9.91
N GLN A 79 -17.86 19.29 10.03
CA GLN A 79 -18.50 20.56 10.40
C GLN A 79 -18.41 20.81 11.91
#